data_AF-A0A1R3GUZ0-F1
#
_entry.id   AF-A0A1R3GUZ0-F1
#
_cell.length_a   1.000
_cell.length_b   1.000
_cell.length_c   1.000
_cell.angle_alpha   90.00
_cell.angle_beta   90.00
_cell.angle_gamma   90.00
#
_symmetry.space_group_name_H-M   'P 1'
#
loop_
_entity.id
_entity.type
_entity.pdbx_description
1 polymer ?
#
loop_
_entity_poly.entity_id
_entity_poly.type
_entity_poly.pdbx_seq_one_letter_code
_entity_poly.pdbx_strand_id
1 'polypeptide(L)'
;MSVVQVGDLEGMMKWMFVNYFKRKGHTPESIDLAIDMHFAEWFRLFVLTEENGVTNQLLRTLAWGPTEKATSWPAYFVNGYKFHTVAHGRGKATMNSGICVRGSDPNDPSSNFYGYLKDIVQVEYSGSTMKMNVVLFEGDRFDPQTGMQVHPLYKLVDVNCKKLYRKYDPFVLAQQAIHVYYCEYPSMKKNMVDWMAVCETKSRRVIDETSKENDEDDAIPYQVEEIQQAFAVNIEEQIPSLFDQTVSNPKPPTYLHRGLPPIRVRREADRSLAQPRFASP
;
A
#
# COMPACT_ATOMS: atom_id res chain seq x y z
N MET A 1 14.38 -4.74 24.99
CA MET A 1 13.55 -5.75 24.30
C MET A 1 13.10 -5.14 22.99
N SER A 2 13.38 -5.79 21.87
CA SER A 2 13.01 -5.29 20.53
C SER A 2 11.57 -5.68 20.21
N VAL A 3 10.74 -4.69 19.94
CA VAL A 3 9.33 -4.81 19.55
C VAL A 3 9.26 -5.21 18.08
N VAL A 4 8.49 -6.24 17.74
CA VAL A 4 8.23 -6.65 16.36
C VAL A 4 6.86 -6.10 15.97
N GLN A 5 6.83 -5.17 15.03
CA GLN A 5 5.59 -4.58 14.52
C GLN A 5 4.87 -5.57 13.60
N VAL A 6 3.55 -5.42 13.41
CA VAL A 6 2.79 -6.28 12.48
C VAL A 6 3.36 -6.26 11.05
N GLY A 7 3.88 -5.11 10.61
CA GLY A 7 4.59 -4.99 9.32
C GLY A 7 5.85 -5.87 9.26
N ASP A 8 6.48 -6.17 10.40
CA ASP A 8 7.63 -7.07 10.47
C ASP A 8 7.22 -8.53 10.33
N LEU A 9 6.01 -8.92 10.78
CA LEU A 9 5.49 -10.28 10.63
C LEU A 9 5.06 -10.58 9.19
N GLU A 10 4.33 -9.67 8.54
CA GLU A 10 4.00 -9.77 7.12
C GLU A 10 5.27 -9.80 6.26
N GLY A 11 6.19 -8.87 6.52
CA GLY A 11 7.50 -8.82 5.90
C GLY A 11 8.29 -10.12 6.09
N MET A 12 8.25 -10.70 7.30
CA MET A 12 8.89 -11.98 7.61
C MET A 12 8.26 -13.14 6.84
N MET A 13 6.93 -13.19 6.68
CA MET A 13 6.26 -14.28 5.96
C MET A 13 6.49 -14.20 4.45
N LYS A 14 6.41 -12.99 3.86
CA LYS A 14 6.81 -12.77 2.48
C LYS A 14 8.28 -13.11 2.28
N TRP A 15 9.14 -12.75 3.23
CA TRP A 15 10.55 -13.13 3.21
C TRP A 15 10.76 -14.64 3.28
N MET A 16 10.04 -15.37 4.14
CA MET A 16 10.12 -16.83 4.23
C MET A 16 9.76 -17.49 2.91
N PHE A 17 8.68 -17.04 2.27
CA PHE A 17 8.26 -17.51 0.95
C PHE A 17 9.33 -17.25 -0.12
N VAL A 18 9.80 -16.00 -0.23
CA VAL A 18 10.84 -15.60 -1.19
C VAL A 18 12.13 -16.38 -0.97
N ASN A 19 12.59 -16.48 0.28
CA ASN A 19 13.85 -17.14 0.64
C ASN A 19 13.80 -18.64 0.34
N TYR A 20 12.65 -19.29 0.49
CA TYR A 20 12.49 -20.68 0.08
C TYR A 20 12.77 -20.90 -1.40
N PHE A 21 12.15 -20.10 -2.27
CA PHE A 21 12.36 -20.22 -3.71
C PHE A 21 13.78 -19.83 -4.12
N LYS A 22 14.37 -18.80 -3.48
CA LYS A 22 15.79 -18.44 -3.68
C LYS A 22 16.72 -19.62 -3.37
N ARG A 23 16.51 -20.32 -2.26
CA ARG A 23 17.31 -21.51 -1.88
C ARG A 23 17.14 -22.69 -2.85
N LYS A 24 16.03 -22.73 -3.59
CA LYS A 24 15.76 -23.73 -4.63
C LYS A 24 16.31 -23.34 -6.01
N GLY A 25 16.99 -22.20 -6.12
CA GLY A 25 17.65 -21.75 -7.36
C GLY A 25 16.72 -21.07 -8.37
N HIS A 26 15.55 -20.59 -7.94
CA HIS A 26 14.63 -19.85 -8.79
C HIS A 26 15.15 -18.43 -9.11
N THR A 27 14.90 -17.96 -10.33
CA THR A 27 15.23 -16.57 -10.75
C THR A 27 14.28 -15.57 -10.11
N PRO A 28 14.66 -14.28 -9.96
CA PRO A 28 13.77 -13.23 -9.43
C PRO A 28 12.42 -13.17 -10.13
N GLU A 29 12.39 -13.26 -11.47
CA GLU A 29 11.16 -13.18 -12.26
C GLU A 29 10.22 -14.36 -11.97
N SER A 30 10.79 -15.56 -11.79
CA SER A 30 10.01 -16.74 -11.42
C SER A 30 9.51 -16.69 -9.97
N ILE A 31 10.21 -15.97 -9.10
CA ILE A 31 9.79 -15.74 -7.71
C ILE A 31 8.64 -14.74 -7.69
N ASP A 32 8.73 -13.65 -8.44
CA ASP A 32 7.66 -12.65 -8.53
C ASP A 32 6.36 -13.28 -9.04
N LEU A 33 6.46 -14.10 -10.10
CA LEU A 33 5.31 -14.88 -10.59
C LEU A 33 4.76 -15.84 -9.52
N ALA A 34 5.64 -16.50 -8.76
CA ALA A 34 5.21 -17.39 -7.69
C ALA A 34 4.54 -16.64 -6.53
N ILE A 35 4.95 -15.40 -6.25
CA ILE A 35 4.29 -14.54 -5.26
C ILE A 35 2.85 -14.28 -5.73
N ASP A 36 2.69 -13.79 -6.96
CA ASP A 36 1.38 -13.43 -7.50
C ASP A 36 0.43 -14.63 -7.57
N MET A 37 0.95 -15.80 -7.92
CA MET A 37 0.13 -16.99 -8.14
C MET A 37 -0.12 -17.83 -6.87
N HIS A 38 0.81 -17.85 -5.93
CA HIS A 38 0.82 -18.86 -4.87
C HIS A 38 0.97 -18.31 -3.45
N PHE A 39 1.35 -17.04 -3.29
CA PHE A 39 1.57 -16.49 -1.94
C PHE A 39 0.31 -16.53 -1.09
N ALA A 40 -0.85 -16.12 -1.63
CA ALA A 40 -2.09 -16.07 -0.86
C ALA A 40 -2.52 -17.46 -0.36
N GLU A 41 -2.47 -18.48 -1.21
CA GLU A 41 -2.80 -19.85 -0.83
C GLU A 41 -1.78 -20.41 0.16
N TRP A 42 -0.48 -20.22 -0.10
CA TRP A 42 0.59 -20.63 0.81
C TRP A 42 0.44 -19.97 2.18
N PHE A 43 0.19 -18.66 2.21
CA PHE A 43 0.02 -17.88 3.44
C PHE A 43 -1.16 -18.40 4.25
N ARG A 44 -2.31 -18.65 3.59
CA ARG A 44 -3.48 -19.25 4.23
C ARG A 44 -3.15 -20.61 4.85
N LEU A 45 -2.55 -21.52 4.08
CA LEU A 45 -2.20 -22.85 4.57
C LEU A 45 -1.19 -22.77 5.71
N PHE A 46 -0.18 -21.91 5.59
CA PHE A 46 0.85 -21.72 6.61
C PHE A 46 0.26 -21.22 7.94
N VAL A 47 -0.57 -20.18 7.90
CA VAL A 47 -1.15 -19.57 9.11
C VAL A 47 -2.20 -20.47 9.77
N LEU A 48 -3.00 -21.20 8.98
CA LEU A 48 -4.07 -22.05 9.52
C LEU A 48 -3.59 -23.42 9.99
N THR A 49 -2.39 -23.86 9.61
CA THR A 49 -1.80 -25.12 10.09
C THR A 49 -1.33 -24.95 11.54
N GLU A 50 -1.94 -25.69 12.47
CA GLU A 50 -1.65 -25.60 13.91
C GLU A 50 -0.19 -25.88 14.25
N GLU A 51 0.46 -26.79 13.53
CA GLU A 51 1.87 -27.16 13.71
C GLU A 51 2.84 -25.98 13.50
N ASN A 52 2.44 -24.96 12.75
CA ASN A 52 3.25 -23.76 12.52
C ASN A 52 3.15 -22.73 13.66
N GLY A 53 2.25 -22.93 14.63
CA GLY A 53 2.18 -22.12 15.85
C GLY A 53 1.81 -20.65 15.66
N VAL A 54 1.14 -20.28 14.55
CA VAL A 54 0.73 -18.89 14.30
C VAL A 54 -0.52 -18.54 15.12
N THR A 55 -0.30 -17.81 16.22
CA THR A 55 -1.36 -17.40 17.16
C THR A 55 -1.86 -15.97 16.96
N ASN A 56 -1.16 -15.17 16.16
CA ASN A 56 -1.52 -13.78 15.91
C ASN A 56 -2.89 -13.71 15.18
N GLN A 57 -3.89 -13.12 15.85
CA GLN A 57 -5.27 -13.06 15.36
C GLN A 57 -5.42 -12.25 14.06
N LEU A 58 -4.57 -11.24 13.86
CA LEU A 58 -4.54 -10.45 12.63
C LEU A 58 -4.09 -11.29 11.45
N LEU A 59 -3.00 -12.04 11.61
CA LEU A 59 -2.54 -12.94 10.55
C LEU A 59 -3.58 -14.02 10.24
N ARG A 60 -4.21 -14.57 11.28
CA ARG A 60 -5.30 -15.54 11.10
C ARG A 60 -6.49 -14.94 10.38
N THR A 61 -6.86 -13.69 10.66
CA THR A 61 -7.94 -12.98 9.97
C THR A 61 -7.60 -12.71 8.50
N LEU A 62 -6.39 -12.24 8.22
CA LEU A 62 -5.90 -12.04 6.86
C LEU A 62 -5.85 -13.34 6.04
N ALA A 63 -5.50 -14.46 6.67
CA ALA A 63 -5.40 -15.77 6.03
C ALA A 63 -6.74 -16.28 5.47
N TRP A 64 -7.87 -15.82 6.00
CA TRP A 64 -9.19 -16.14 5.44
C TRP A 64 -9.48 -15.43 4.11
N GLY A 65 -8.72 -14.39 3.78
CA GLY A 65 -8.93 -13.56 2.60
C GLY A 65 -9.97 -12.46 2.81
N PRO A 66 -10.05 -11.50 1.88
CA PRO A 66 -11.06 -10.46 1.92
C PRO A 66 -12.43 -11.04 1.57
N THR A 67 -13.48 -10.38 2.06
CA THR A 67 -14.84 -10.60 1.58
C THR A 67 -14.98 -10.15 0.12
N GLU A 68 -16.02 -10.62 -0.56
CA GLU A 68 -16.32 -10.23 -1.95
C GLU A 68 -16.85 -8.79 -2.09
N LYS A 69 -16.87 -8.02 -1.00
CA LYS A 69 -17.39 -6.65 -0.98
C LYS A 69 -16.24 -5.65 -0.85
N ALA A 70 -16.27 -4.65 -1.72
CA ALA A 70 -15.39 -3.50 -1.69
C ALA A 70 -16.22 -2.22 -1.68
N THR A 71 -15.74 -1.20 -0.95
CA THR A 71 -16.35 0.13 -0.89
C THR A 71 -15.36 1.16 -1.41
N SER A 72 -15.75 1.97 -2.39
CA SER A 72 -14.89 3.06 -2.89
C SER A 72 -15.19 4.37 -2.18
N TRP A 73 -14.15 5.18 -1.96
CA TRP A 73 -14.23 6.46 -1.27
C TRP A 73 -13.67 7.61 -2.14
N PRO A 74 -14.33 8.78 -2.19
CA PRO A 74 -13.83 9.92 -2.96
C PRO A 74 -12.66 10.65 -2.28
N ALA A 75 -12.53 10.48 -0.97
CA ALA A 75 -11.51 11.10 -0.12
C ALA A 75 -11.22 10.19 1.08
N TYR A 76 -9.99 10.24 1.61
CA TYR A 76 -9.60 9.45 2.77
C TYR A 76 -8.58 10.19 3.63
N PHE A 77 -8.70 10.05 4.96
CA PHE A 77 -7.77 10.64 5.91
C PHE A 77 -6.92 9.55 6.57
N VAL A 78 -5.60 9.66 6.44
CA VAL A 78 -4.64 8.70 7.01
C VAL A 78 -3.30 9.39 7.24
N ASN A 79 -2.61 9.04 8.32
CA ASN A 79 -1.30 9.61 8.69
C ASN A 79 -1.28 11.16 8.74
N GLY A 80 -2.39 11.79 9.11
CA GLY A 80 -2.53 13.25 9.13
C GLY A 80 -2.65 13.92 7.75
N TYR A 81 -2.76 13.13 6.68
CA TYR A 81 -3.01 13.58 5.32
C TYR A 81 -4.47 13.39 4.94
N LYS A 82 -5.02 14.34 4.17
CA LYS A 82 -6.34 14.20 3.55
C LYS A 82 -6.15 14.03 2.05
N PHE A 83 -6.27 12.79 1.58
CA PHE A 83 -6.17 12.44 0.17
C PHE A 83 -7.53 12.59 -0.52
N HIS A 84 -7.51 13.04 -1.77
CA HIS A 84 -8.66 13.06 -2.66
C HIS A 84 -8.36 12.24 -3.91
N THR A 85 -9.33 11.51 -4.43
CA THR A 85 -9.20 10.97 -5.80
C THR A 85 -9.11 12.13 -6.79
N VAL A 86 -8.44 11.91 -7.93
CA VAL A 86 -8.38 12.91 -9.02
C VAL A 86 -9.78 13.36 -9.42
N ALA A 87 -10.74 12.42 -9.49
CA ALA A 87 -12.13 12.73 -9.83
C ALA A 87 -12.79 13.65 -8.80
N HIS A 88 -12.58 13.39 -7.51
CA HIS A 88 -13.15 14.21 -6.44
C HIS A 88 -12.47 15.59 -6.28
N GLY A 89 -11.17 15.67 -6.58
CA GLY A 89 -10.40 16.90 -6.53
C GLY A 89 -10.70 17.86 -7.69
N ARG A 90 -11.29 17.37 -8.79
CA ARG A 90 -11.61 18.19 -9.96
C ARG A 90 -12.57 19.33 -9.59
N GLY A 91 -12.19 20.57 -9.91
CA GLY A 91 -13.00 21.76 -9.64
C GLY A 91 -12.92 22.27 -8.20
N LYS A 92 -12.11 21.65 -7.33
CA LYS A 92 -11.83 22.14 -5.98
C LYS A 92 -10.63 23.08 -5.98
N ALA A 93 -10.57 23.97 -4.99
CA ALA A 93 -9.45 24.90 -4.81
C ALA A 93 -8.11 24.18 -4.56
N THR A 94 -8.14 23.00 -3.93
CA THR A 94 -6.95 22.20 -3.62
C THR A 94 -7.08 20.78 -4.18
N MET A 95 -6.12 20.38 -5.02
CA MET A 95 -5.99 19.01 -5.50
C MET A 95 -5.07 18.22 -4.57
N ASN A 96 -5.64 17.30 -3.80
CA ASN A 96 -4.89 16.47 -2.84
C ASN A 96 -4.73 15.02 -3.33
N SER A 97 -4.44 14.86 -4.62
CA SER A 97 -4.41 13.55 -5.29
C SER A 97 -3.00 13.02 -5.52
N GLY A 98 -1.95 13.73 -5.11
CA GLY A 98 -0.58 13.22 -5.26
C GLY A 98 -0.23 12.23 -4.16
N ILE A 99 0.30 11.08 -4.56
CA ILE A 99 0.72 10.00 -3.67
C ILE A 99 2.20 9.68 -3.85
N CYS A 100 2.87 9.44 -2.73
CA CYS A 100 4.22 8.92 -2.66
C CYS A 100 4.26 7.70 -1.74
N VAL A 101 4.97 6.65 -2.15
CA VAL A 101 5.34 5.54 -1.25
C VAL A 101 6.85 5.41 -1.28
N ARG A 102 7.48 5.41 -0.10
CA ARG A 102 8.93 5.30 0.02
C ARG A 102 9.39 3.92 -0.46
N GLY A 103 10.46 3.90 -1.23
CA GLY A 103 11.15 2.68 -1.62
C GLY A 103 11.97 2.10 -0.48
N SER A 104 12.77 1.07 -0.78
CA SER A 104 13.53 0.32 0.23
C SER A 104 14.63 1.15 0.90
N ASP A 105 15.25 2.08 0.17
CA ASP A 105 16.25 2.98 0.73
C ASP A 105 15.61 4.35 1.03
N PRO A 106 15.46 4.72 2.31
CA PRO A 106 14.83 5.99 2.68
C PRO A 106 15.63 7.22 2.23
N ASN A 107 16.92 7.06 1.89
CA ASN A 107 17.79 8.13 1.42
C ASN A 107 17.87 8.22 -0.11
N ASP A 108 17.30 7.25 -0.83
CA ASP A 108 17.28 7.24 -2.28
C ASP A 108 15.85 7.36 -2.84
N PRO A 109 15.42 8.58 -3.21
CA PRO A 109 14.10 8.80 -3.74
C PRO A 109 13.91 8.24 -5.16
N SER A 110 14.96 7.72 -5.81
CA SER A 110 14.87 7.11 -7.14
C SER A 110 13.99 5.86 -7.15
N SER A 111 13.91 5.16 -6.01
CA SER A 111 13.13 3.94 -5.83
C SER A 111 11.69 4.20 -5.35
N ASN A 112 11.36 5.44 -4.99
CA ASN A 112 10.04 5.80 -4.51
C ASN A 112 8.99 5.65 -5.61
N PHE A 113 7.78 5.29 -5.19
CA PHE A 113 6.58 5.39 -6.01
C PHE A 113 6.08 6.83 -5.96
N TYR A 114 5.82 7.44 -7.11
CA TYR A 114 5.07 8.71 -7.21
C TYR A 114 3.94 8.53 -8.22
N GLY A 115 2.77 9.09 -7.95
CA GLY A 115 1.65 8.98 -8.86
C GLY A 115 0.42 9.78 -8.45
N TYR A 116 -0.64 9.61 -9.22
CA TYR A 116 -1.96 10.20 -8.93
C TYR A 116 -2.92 9.18 -8.35
N LEU A 117 -3.59 9.54 -7.26
CA LEU A 117 -4.63 8.76 -6.62
C LEU A 117 -5.89 8.73 -7.48
N LYS A 118 -6.17 7.58 -8.07
CA LYS A 118 -7.30 7.36 -8.97
C LYS A 118 -8.54 6.90 -8.23
N ASP A 119 -8.40 5.89 -7.37
CA ASP A 119 -9.49 5.37 -6.53
C ASP A 119 -8.99 5.00 -5.12
N ILE A 120 -9.90 4.95 -4.17
CA ILE A 120 -9.65 4.53 -2.79
C ILE A 120 -10.62 3.40 -2.50
N VAL A 121 -10.10 2.19 -2.31
CA VAL A 121 -10.91 0.98 -2.16
C VAL A 121 -10.70 0.42 -0.76
N GLN A 122 -11.78 0.29 0.00
CA GLN A 122 -11.81 -0.40 1.28
C GLN A 122 -12.36 -1.82 1.09
N VAL A 123 -11.60 -2.81 1.54
CA VAL A 123 -12.00 -4.21 1.57
C VAL A 123 -12.14 -4.70 3.01
N GLU A 124 -13.23 -5.41 3.29
CA GLU A 124 -13.46 -6.01 4.61
C GLU A 124 -12.87 -7.43 4.63
N TYR A 125 -12.12 -7.75 5.67
CA TYR A 125 -11.73 -9.10 6.05
C TYR A 125 -12.60 -9.53 7.24
N SER A 126 -13.55 -10.42 7.00
CA SER A 126 -14.35 -11.06 8.06
C SER A 126 -13.68 -12.38 8.45
N GLY A 127 -12.70 -12.31 9.35
CA GLY A 127 -12.05 -13.50 9.88
C GLY A 127 -12.90 -14.25 10.90
N SER A 128 -12.38 -15.36 11.41
CA SER A 128 -13.06 -16.15 12.45
C SER A 128 -13.25 -15.41 13.78
N THR A 129 -12.39 -14.43 14.08
CA THR A 129 -12.28 -13.82 15.42
C THR A 129 -12.59 -12.32 15.42
N MET A 130 -12.31 -11.61 14.33
CA MET A 130 -12.56 -10.18 14.21
C MET A 130 -12.84 -9.76 12.77
N LYS A 131 -13.44 -8.59 12.63
CA LYS A 131 -13.59 -7.88 11.36
C LYS A 131 -12.52 -6.82 11.25
N MET A 132 -11.94 -6.68 10.07
CA MET A 132 -10.94 -5.66 9.77
C MET A 132 -11.20 -5.04 8.40
N ASN A 133 -10.91 -3.75 8.27
CA ASN A 133 -10.92 -3.07 6.99
C ASN A 133 -9.48 -2.78 6.54
N VAL A 134 -9.16 -3.12 5.29
CA VAL A 134 -7.92 -2.72 4.63
C VAL A 134 -8.26 -1.71 3.55
N VAL A 135 -7.56 -0.58 3.54
CA VAL A 135 -7.76 0.48 2.55
C VAL A 135 -6.58 0.51 1.60
N LEU A 136 -6.89 0.36 0.31
CA LEU A 136 -5.98 0.38 -0.81
C LEU A 136 -6.20 1.65 -1.62
N PHE A 137 -5.11 2.27 -2.04
CA PHE A 137 -5.10 3.39 -2.97
C PHE A 137 -4.71 2.86 -4.35
N GLU A 138 -5.60 3.01 -5.32
CA GLU A 138 -5.28 2.76 -6.73
C GLU A 138 -4.60 4.01 -7.31
N GLY A 139 -3.39 3.85 -7.84
CA GLY A 139 -2.56 4.95 -8.30
C GLY A 139 -2.06 4.80 -9.73
N ASP A 140 -2.12 5.87 -10.51
CA ASP A 140 -1.39 5.99 -11.76
C ASP A 140 0.06 6.42 -11.47
N ARG A 141 0.98 5.45 -11.51
CA ARG A 141 2.40 5.68 -11.21
C ARG A 141 3.14 6.38 -12.35
N PHE A 142 4.04 7.30 -12.04
CA PHE A 142 5.05 7.79 -12.99
C PHE A 142 6.16 6.75 -13.25
N ASP A 143 6.69 6.75 -14.46
CA ASP A 143 7.78 5.86 -14.87
C ASP A 143 9.09 6.21 -14.15
N PRO A 144 9.66 5.32 -13.32
CA PRO A 144 10.87 5.64 -12.57
C PRO A 144 12.12 5.73 -13.47
N GLN A 145 12.11 5.14 -14.67
CA GLN A 145 13.26 5.14 -15.58
C GLN A 145 13.21 6.31 -16.56
N THR A 146 12.02 6.64 -17.07
CA THR A 146 11.85 7.62 -18.16
C THR A 146 11.02 8.84 -17.77
N GLY A 147 10.32 8.76 -16.64
CA GLY A 147 9.39 9.77 -16.14
C GLY A 147 9.81 10.39 -14.80
N MET A 148 11.00 10.09 -14.30
CA MET A 148 11.52 10.63 -13.04
C MET A 148 12.95 11.13 -13.21
N GLN A 149 13.28 12.24 -12.53
CA GLN A 149 14.63 12.75 -12.38
C GLN A 149 14.88 13.10 -10.91
N VAL A 150 16.06 12.73 -10.41
CA VAL A 150 16.49 13.04 -9.05
C VAL A 150 17.74 13.90 -9.13
N HIS A 151 17.71 15.09 -8.54
CA HIS A 151 18.88 15.95 -8.48
C HIS A 151 19.99 15.28 -7.65
N PRO A 152 21.21 15.10 -8.17
CA PRO A 152 22.24 14.27 -7.53
C PRO A 152 22.65 14.75 -6.13
N LEU A 153 22.77 16.07 -5.94
CA LEU A 153 23.16 16.70 -4.68
C LEU A 153 21.98 16.92 -3.71
N TYR A 154 20.93 17.62 -4.15
CA TYR A 154 19.82 18.04 -3.27
C TYR A 154 18.69 17.02 -3.12
N LYS A 155 18.73 15.91 -3.88
CA LYS A 155 17.69 14.86 -3.86
C LYS A 155 16.27 15.37 -4.18
N LEU A 156 16.15 16.53 -4.82
CA LEU A 156 14.89 17.03 -5.37
C LEU A 156 14.41 16.10 -6.48
N VAL A 157 13.11 15.88 -6.55
CA VAL A 157 12.50 14.94 -7.51
C VAL A 157 11.63 15.71 -8.48
N ASP A 158 11.82 15.43 -9.76
CA ASP A 158 10.95 15.88 -10.85
C ASP A 158 10.27 14.69 -11.50
N VAL A 159 9.00 14.84 -11.85
CA VAL A 159 8.20 13.82 -12.53
C VAL A 159 7.69 14.34 -13.87
N ASN A 160 7.59 13.47 -14.86
CA ASN A 160 7.01 13.79 -16.16
C ASN A 160 5.56 13.31 -16.24
N CYS A 161 4.62 14.26 -16.39
CA CYS A 161 3.18 13.97 -16.33
C CYS A 161 2.67 13.04 -17.46
N LYS A 162 3.43 12.90 -18.55
CA LYS A 162 3.07 12.03 -19.69
C LYS A 162 3.69 10.64 -19.63
N LYS A 163 4.60 10.38 -18.70
CA LYS A 163 5.36 9.13 -18.59
C LYS A 163 4.82 8.30 -17.43
N LEU A 164 3.76 7.54 -17.70
CA LEU A 164 3.13 6.65 -16.73
C LEU A 164 3.65 5.21 -16.87
N TYR A 165 3.79 4.53 -15.74
CA TYR A 165 4.22 3.15 -15.64
C TYR A 165 3.03 2.21 -15.48
N ARG A 166 2.61 1.56 -16.58
CA ARG A 166 1.40 0.72 -16.61
C ARG A 166 1.64 -0.78 -16.41
N LYS A 167 2.88 -1.20 -16.16
CA LYS A 167 3.25 -2.63 -16.13
C LYS A 167 3.08 -3.31 -14.77
N TYR A 168 2.72 -2.58 -13.71
CA TYR A 168 2.73 -3.07 -12.32
C TYR A 168 1.37 -2.94 -11.64
N ASP A 169 1.24 -3.61 -10.49
CA ASP A 169 0.10 -3.51 -9.58
C ASP A 169 -0.16 -2.03 -9.20
N PRO A 170 -1.36 -1.50 -9.49
CA PRO A 170 -1.69 -0.10 -9.22
C PRO A 170 -2.00 0.17 -7.75
N PHE A 171 -2.09 -0.86 -6.89
CA PHE A 171 -2.53 -0.69 -5.51
C PHE A 171 -1.36 -0.48 -4.54
N VAL A 172 -1.54 0.48 -3.63
CA VAL A 172 -0.68 0.66 -2.45
C VAL A 172 -1.52 0.71 -1.19
N LEU A 173 -0.97 0.28 -0.05
CA LEU A 173 -1.67 0.42 1.23
C LEU A 173 -1.78 1.90 1.59
N ALA A 174 -2.98 2.35 1.95
CA ALA A 174 -3.21 3.75 2.36
C ALA A 174 -2.28 4.15 3.52
N GLN A 175 -1.97 3.22 4.42
CA GLN A 175 -1.09 3.43 5.56
C GLN A 175 0.37 3.74 5.17
N GLN A 176 0.80 3.36 3.96
CA GLN A 176 2.16 3.61 3.45
C GLN A 176 2.22 4.89 2.61
N ALA A 177 1.08 5.49 2.28
CA ALA A 177 0.99 6.66 1.42
C ALA A 177 1.39 7.93 2.17
N ILE A 178 2.23 8.73 1.50
CA ILE A 178 2.61 10.08 1.86
C ILE A 178 2.00 11.02 0.84
N HIS A 179 1.41 12.12 1.30
CA HIS A 179 0.84 13.10 0.39
C HIS A 179 1.91 14.02 -0.19
N VAL A 180 1.88 14.15 -1.51
CA VAL A 180 2.73 15.06 -2.29
C VAL A 180 1.85 15.95 -3.16
N TYR A 181 2.34 17.13 -3.52
CA TYR A 181 1.76 17.94 -4.58
C TYR A 181 2.79 18.14 -5.69
N TYR A 182 2.29 18.30 -6.92
CA TYR A 182 3.11 18.47 -8.11
C TYR A 182 3.04 19.92 -8.56
N CYS A 183 4.19 20.58 -8.66
CA CYS A 183 4.32 21.96 -9.10
C CYS A 183 4.77 22.02 -10.54
N GLU A 184 3.99 22.68 -11.40
CA GLU A 184 4.44 23.01 -12.74
C GLU A 184 5.58 24.03 -12.69
N TYR A 185 6.56 23.87 -13.57
CA TYR A 185 7.62 24.86 -13.72
C TYR A 185 7.06 26.13 -14.38
N PRO A 186 7.36 27.34 -13.86
CA PRO A 186 6.95 28.59 -14.50
C PRO A 186 7.68 28.87 -15.82
N SER A 187 8.65 28.02 -16.20
CA SER A 187 9.48 28.22 -17.38
C SER A 187 8.72 27.93 -18.67
N MET A 188 8.74 28.90 -19.60
CA MET A 188 8.15 28.77 -20.94
C MET A 188 8.97 27.87 -21.90
N LYS A 189 10.02 27.20 -21.41
CA LYS A 189 10.82 26.30 -22.24
C LYS A 189 10.00 25.05 -22.55
N LYS A 190 9.80 24.77 -23.85
CA LYS A 190 8.99 23.63 -24.33
C LYS A 190 9.39 22.27 -23.73
N ASN A 191 10.67 22.09 -23.37
CA ASN A 191 11.15 20.82 -22.82
C ASN A 191 10.82 20.62 -21.33
N MET A 192 10.31 21.63 -20.62
CA MET A 192 9.95 21.55 -19.18
C MET A 192 8.44 21.55 -18.93
N VAL A 193 7.61 21.78 -19.95
CA VAL A 193 6.14 21.86 -19.82
C VAL A 193 5.52 20.58 -19.28
N ASP A 194 6.13 19.43 -19.58
CA ASP A 194 5.64 18.12 -19.11
C ASP A 194 6.29 17.69 -17.80
N TRP A 195 7.22 18.47 -17.25
CA TRP A 195 7.93 18.17 -16.01
C TRP A 195 7.34 18.97 -14.85
N MET A 196 7.24 18.35 -13.68
CA MET A 196 6.73 18.95 -12.46
C MET A 196 7.65 18.62 -11.30
N ALA A 197 7.92 19.60 -10.45
CA ALA A 197 8.63 19.38 -9.20
C ALA A 197 7.70 18.68 -8.19
N VAL A 198 8.22 17.65 -7.52
CA VAL A 198 7.50 16.95 -6.45
C VAL A 198 7.78 17.65 -5.14
N CYS A 199 6.72 17.97 -4.41
CA CYS A 199 6.82 18.56 -3.09
C CYS A 199 6.07 17.71 -2.08
N GLU A 200 6.81 17.12 -1.13
CA GLU A 200 6.22 16.40 -0.01
C GLU A 200 5.51 17.36 0.94
N THR A 201 4.26 17.04 1.28
CA THR A 201 3.50 17.84 2.24
C THR A 201 3.80 17.39 3.65
N LYS A 202 3.74 18.34 4.60
CA LYS A 202 3.81 17.99 6.02
C LYS A 202 2.47 17.42 6.47
N SER A 203 2.53 16.28 7.16
CA SER A 203 1.37 15.73 7.86
C SER A 203 0.83 16.77 8.84
N ARG A 204 -0.50 16.93 8.87
CA ARG A 204 -1.14 17.69 9.94
C ARG A 204 -1.09 16.83 11.19
N ARG A 205 -0.46 17.33 12.26
CA ARG A 205 -0.51 16.67 13.57
C ARG A 205 -1.99 16.42 13.90
N VAL A 206 -2.35 15.16 14.07
CA VAL A 206 -3.59 14.83 14.76
C VAL A 206 -3.34 15.28 16.19
N ILE A 207 -4.03 16.32 16.64
CA ILE A 207 -4.06 16.67 18.04
C ILE A 207 -4.89 15.56 18.68
N ASP A 208 -4.25 14.74 19.50
CA ASP A 208 -4.93 13.77 20.34
C ASP A 208 -5.79 14.58 21.32
N GLU A 209 -7.12 14.41 21.32
CA GLU A 209 -8.04 15.17 22.21
C GLU A 209 -7.92 14.76 23.69
N THR A 210 -6.82 14.11 24.08
CA THR A 210 -6.56 13.63 25.44
C THR A 210 -5.78 14.61 26.33
N SER A 211 -5.28 15.74 25.82
CA SER A 211 -4.66 16.76 26.69
C SER A 211 -5.68 17.83 27.10
N LYS A 212 -6.49 17.52 28.11
CA LYS A 212 -6.96 18.56 29.02
C LYS A 212 -5.76 19.02 29.83
N GLU A 213 -5.10 20.08 29.40
CA GLU A 213 -4.32 20.92 30.31
C GLU A 213 -4.40 22.35 29.80
N ASN A 214 -4.89 23.19 30.70
CA ASN A 214 -5.10 24.61 30.52
C ASN A 214 -3.76 25.26 30.16
N ASP A 215 -3.76 26.14 29.17
CA ASP A 215 -3.05 27.42 29.25
C ASP A 215 -3.64 28.36 28.18
N GLU A 216 -4.16 29.49 28.67
CA GLU A 216 -4.55 30.64 27.87
C GLU A 216 -3.28 31.26 27.25
N ASP A 217 -3.15 31.27 25.93
CA ASP A 217 -2.72 32.49 25.22
C ASP A 217 -2.96 32.40 23.70
N ASP A 218 -3.27 33.57 23.15
CA ASP A 218 -3.84 33.87 21.84
C ASP A 218 -3.17 33.23 20.61
N ALA A 219 -3.97 32.52 19.81
CA ALA A 219 -3.83 32.49 18.35
C ALA A 219 -5.19 32.22 17.70
N ILE A 220 -5.95 33.28 17.39
CA ILE A 220 -7.17 33.19 16.58
C ILE A 220 -6.80 32.75 15.16
N PRO A 221 -7.20 31.54 14.68
CA PRO A 221 -7.04 31.17 13.29
C PRO A 221 -8.16 31.86 12.49
N TYR A 222 -7.76 32.75 11.59
CA TYR A 222 -8.69 33.44 10.70
C TYR A 222 -9.36 32.48 9.70
N GLN A 223 -10.68 32.62 9.65
CA GLN A 223 -11.64 32.24 8.60
C GLN A 223 -12.12 30.78 8.52
N VAL A 224 -13.21 30.57 9.25
CA VAL A 224 -14.31 29.67 8.96
C VAL A 224 -15.21 30.36 7.92
N GLU A 225 -15.45 29.73 6.78
CA GLU A 225 -16.74 29.81 6.09
C GLU A 225 -17.20 28.39 5.79
N GLU A 226 -18.41 28.09 6.24
CA GLU A 226 -19.05 26.79 6.29
C GLU A 226 -19.08 26.07 4.93
N ILE A 227 -18.68 24.79 4.93
CA ILE A 227 -19.37 23.78 4.14
C ILE A 227 -19.81 22.70 5.11
N GLN A 228 -21.10 22.72 5.40
CA GLN A 228 -21.79 21.73 6.21
C GLN A 228 -21.67 20.33 5.57
N GLN A 229 -21.35 19.37 6.43
CA GLN A 229 -21.61 17.93 6.29
C GLN A 229 -20.72 17.14 5.32
N ALA A 230 -19.43 17.02 5.69
CA ALA A 230 -18.73 15.75 5.48
C ALA A 230 -18.91 14.90 6.75
N PHE A 231 -19.38 13.67 6.61
CA PHE A 231 -19.43 12.71 7.72
C PHE A 231 -17.99 12.45 8.20
N ALA A 232 -17.60 13.08 9.31
CA ALA A 232 -16.44 12.68 10.07
C ALA A 232 -16.80 11.35 10.74
N VAL A 233 -16.27 10.25 10.22
CA VAL A 233 -16.32 8.97 10.95
C VAL A 233 -15.27 9.08 12.05
N ASN A 234 -15.72 9.06 13.30
CA ASN A 234 -14.86 9.07 14.47
C ASN A 234 -14.21 7.68 14.58
N ILE A 235 -12.90 7.58 14.35
CA ILE A 235 -12.15 6.32 14.37
C ILE A 235 -11.42 6.21 15.72
N GLU A 236 -12.17 5.99 16.78
CA GLU A 236 -11.59 5.53 18.06
C GLU A 236 -12.04 4.11 18.44
N GLU A 237 -13.09 3.56 17.81
CA GLU A 237 -13.65 2.26 18.25
C GLU A 237 -13.48 1.08 17.28
N GLN A 238 -12.69 1.15 16.20
CA GLN A 238 -12.56 -0.01 15.30
C GLN A 238 -11.16 -0.41 14.82
N ILE A 239 -10.09 0.10 15.44
CA ILE A 239 -8.74 -0.46 15.22
C ILE A 239 -7.98 -0.42 16.55
N PRO A 240 -7.62 -1.57 17.17
CA PRO A 240 -6.63 -1.57 18.24
C PRO A 240 -5.35 -0.93 17.70
N SER A 241 -4.81 0.06 18.41
CA SER A 241 -3.58 0.75 18.01
C SER A 241 -2.49 -0.30 17.72
N LEU A 242 -1.85 -0.16 16.56
CA LEU A 242 -0.89 -1.15 16.06
C LEU A 242 0.45 -1.13 16.82
N PHE A 243 0.59 -0.25 17.82
CA PHE A 243 1.89 0.15 18.37
C PHE A 243 1.97 0.31 19.89
N ASP A 244 1.12 -0.36 20.67
CA ASP A 244 1.39 -0.51 22.11
C ASP A 244 1.66 -1.96 22.55
N GLN A 245 2.70 -2.06 23.37
CA GLN A 245 3.49 -3.26 23.66
C GLN A 245 2.93 -4.01 24.85
N THR A 246 2.88 -5.36 24.79
CA THR A 246 3.45 -6.28 25.80
C THR A 246 3.24 -7.75 25.38
N VAL A 247 4.22 -8.41 24.76
CA VAL A 247 4.38 -9.88 24.88
C VAL A 247 5.86 -10.26 24.81
N SER A 248 6.29 -11.11 25.74
CA SER A 248 7.64 -11.66 25.90
C SER A 248 8.14 -12.44 24.67
N ASN A 249 9.44 -12.28 24.37
CA ASN A 249 10.22 -12.99 23.34
C ASN A 249 9.85 -14.48 23.18
N PRO A 250 9.38 -14.92 22.00
CA PRO A 250 9.47 -16.33 21.61
C PRO A 250 10.88 -16.65 21.09
N LYS A 251 11.42 -17.81 21.50
CA LYS A 251 12.69 -18.35 21.00
C LYS A 251 12.62 -18.58 19.48
N PRO A 252 13.75 -18.45 18.75
CA PRO A 252 13.80 -18.70 17.30
C PRO A 252 13.40 -20.16 17.01
N PRO A 253 12.52 -20.40 16.02
CA PRO A 253 12.11 -21.76 15.70
C PRO A 253 13.18 -22.55 14.96
N THR A 254 13.51 -23.72 15.48
CA THR A 254 14.34 -24.76 14.84
C THR A 254 13.59 -25.43 13.68
N TYR A 255 13.47 -24.79 12.52
CA TYR A 255 12.78 -25.38 11.35
C TYR A 255 13.59 -25.39 10.04
N LEU A 256 14.90 -25.58 10.11
CA LEU A 256 15.71 -25.83 8.90
C LEU A 256 15.66 -27.28 8.39
N HIS A 257 14.90 -28.19 9.01
CA HIS A 257 14.94 -29.63 8.65
C HIS A 257 13.68 -30.24 8.05
N ARG A 258 12.56 -29.52 7.92
CA ARG A 258 11.41 -30.00 7.15
C ARG A 258 11.08 -29.01 6.04
N GLY A 259 11.20 -29.47 4.80
CA GLY A 259 10.89 -28.67 3.62
C GLY A 259 9.46 -28.13 3.66
N LEU A 260 9.24 -26.97 3.04
CA LEU A 260 7.90 -26.42 2.86
C LEU A 260 6.96 -27.46 2.22
N PRO A 261 5.65 -27.39 2.53
CA PRO A 261 4.66 -28.22 1.85
C PRO A 261 4.82 -28.09 0.32
N PRO A 262 4.79 -29.20 -0.42
CA PRO A 262 5.03 -29.18 -1.86
C PRO A 262 3.94 -28.37 -2.57
N ILE A 263 4.36 -27.26 -3.19
CA ILE A 263 3.52 -26.49 -4.11
C ILE A 263 3.34 -27.34 -5.36
N ARG A 264 2.13 -27.89 -5.57
CA ARG A 264 1.79 -28.60 -6.81
C ARG A 264 1.60 -27.58 -7.93
N VAL A 265 2.66 -27.32 -8.68
CA VAL A 265 2.57 -26.63 -9.97
C VAL A 265 1.84 -27.57 -10.93
N ARG A 266 0.56 -27.30 -11.23
CA ARG A 266 -0.13 -27.96 -12.35
C ARG A 266 0.55 -27.51 -13.64
N ARG A 267 1.28 -28.41 -14.29
CA ARG A 267 1.64 -28.25 -15.69
C ARG A 267 0.36 -28.41 -16.50
N GLU A 268 -0.13 -27.31 -17.07
CA GLU A 268 -1.13 -27.37 -18.12
C GLU A 268 -0.44 -27.98 -19.35
N ALA A 269 -0.65 -29.29 -19.55
CA ALA A 269 -0.22 -29.98 -20.74
C ALA A 269 -1.21 -29.71 -21.87
N ASP A 270 -0.72 -29.02 -22.89
CA ASP A 270 -1.05 -29.16 -24.31
C ASP A 270 -2.46 -29.65 -24.66
N ARG A 271 -3.34 -28.70 -25.00
CA ARG A 271 -4.51 -28.94 -25.85
C ARG A 271 -4.48 -27.99 -27.03
N SER A 272 -3.60 -28.28 -27.99
CA SER A 272 -3.78 -27.86 -29.37
C SER A 272 -4.79 -28.78 -30.08
N LEU A 273 -5.55 -28.19 -31.01
CA LEU A 273 -6.42 -28.79 -32.05
C LEU A 273 -7.84 -29.26 -31.66
N ALA A 274 -8.80 -28.35 -31.82
CA ALA A 274 -10.03 -28.63 -32.57
C ALA A 274 -10.63 -27.31 -33.08
N GLN A 275 -10.48 -27.02 -34.38
CA GLN A 275 -11.31 -26.01 -35.06
C GLN A 275 -12.72 -26.57 -35.27
N PRO A 276 -13.79 -25.82 -34.99
CA PRO A 276 -15.15 -26.25 -35.31
C PRO A 276 -15.40 -26.12 -36.82
N ARG A 277 -15.83 -27.21 -37.46
CA ARG A 277 -16.35 -27.19 -38.83
C ARG A 277 -17.65 -26.39 -38.83
N PHE A 278 -17.68 -25.31 -39.59
CA PHE A 278 -18.93 -24.64 -39.97
C PHE A 278 -19.70 -25.54 -40.93
N ALA A 279 -20.95 -25.84 -40.59
CA ALA A 279 -21.94 -26.35 -41.52
C ALA A 279 -22.99 -25.26 -41.75
N SER A 280 -23.26 -24.95 -43.00
CA SER A 280 -24.44 -24.21 -43.47
C SER A 280 -24.66 -24.55 -44.94
N PRO A 281 -25.91 -24.49 -45.41
CA PRO A 281 -26.99 -25.46 -45.21
C PRO A 281 -26.82 -26.72 -46.07
#